data_AF-A0A1H7LWU1-F1
#
_entry.id   AF-A0A1H7LWU1-F1
#
_cell.length_a   1.000
_cell.length_b   1.000
_cell.length_c   1.000
_cell.angle_alpha   90.00
_cell.angle_beta   90.00
_cell.angle_gamma   90.00
#
_symmetry.space_group_name_H-M   'P 1'
#
loop_
_entity.id
_entity.type
_entity.pdbx_description
1 polymer ?
#
loop_
_entity_poly.entity_id
_entity_poly.type
_entity_poly.pdbx_seq_one_letter_code
_entity_poly.pdbx_strand_id
1 'polypeptide(L)'
;MNTLPTTRVKTLPTKIIIFIVSYCLIVWTSYANSAKDKELIIVVDPVSHCAVNVVPSDNESNCAILYPVGKNPCKNDAECVCSQKEKYISWRTSNADEFNIHFTDGSPFKRCQYRAERGEKLRCKIKNKGDYYYEVNVKGCATNPYDPRIVVQ
;
A
#
# COMPACT_ATOMS: atom_id res chain seq x y z
N MET A 1 71.85 -21.76 -26.55
CA MET A 1 71.75 -20.88 -25.36
C MET A 1 70.72 -19.80 -25.68
N ASN A 2 69.48 -19.98 -25.22
CA ASN A 2 68.41 -19.01 -25.46
C ASN A 2 67.89 -18.54 -24.08
N THR A 3 68.07 -17.26 -23.78
CA THR A 3 67.57 -16.61 -22.56
C THR A 3 66.18 -16.02 -22.83
N LEU A 4 65.21 -16.41 -22.01
CA LEU A 4 63.86 -15.81 -21.98
C LEU A 4 63.87 -14.51 -21.15
N PRO A 5 63.14 -13.45 -21.54
CA PRO A 5 63.06 -12.24 -20.76
C PRO A 5 61.97 -12.36 -19.67
N THR A 6 62.38 -12.13 -18.43
CA THR A 6 61.49 -12.06 -17.25
C THR A 6 60.66 -10.79 -17.29
N THR A 7 59.33 -10.91 -17.40
CA THR A 7 58.41 -9.78 -17.33
C THR A 7 58.10 -9.43 -15.87
N ARG A 8 58.43 -8.20 -15.46
CA ARG A 8 58.07 -7.64 -14.13
C ARG A 8 56.56 -7.43 -14.04
N VAL A 9 55.90 -8.17 -13.16
CA VAL A 9 54.52 -7.87 -12.73
C VAL A 9 54.56 -6.65 -11.81
N LYS A 10 53.96 -5.53 -12.24
CA LYS A 10 53.78 -4.33 -11.42
C LYS A 10 52.65 -4.60 -10.42
N THR A 11 52.99 -4.73 -9.14
CA THR A 11 52.05 -4.77 -8.02
C THR A 11 51.29 -3.45 -7.94
N LEU A 12 49.98 -3.49 -8.23
CA LEU A 12 49.05 -2.38 -7.99
C LEU A 12 48.88 -2.16 -6.48
N PRO A 13 48.80 -0.91 -5.99
CA PRO A 13 48.66 -0.64 -4.56
C PRO A 13 47.27 -1.03 -4.05
N THR A 14 47.25 -1.90 -3.05
CA THR A 14 46.11 -2.57 -2.39
C THR A 14 45.09 -1.63 -1.72
N LYS A 15 45.25 -0.30 -1.80
CA LYS A 15 44.41 0.69 -1.10
C LYS A 15 43.18 1.17 -1.86
N ILE A 16 43.03 0.82 -3.14
CA ILE A 16 41.90 1.29 -3.98
C ILE A 16 40.68 0.34 -3.92
N ILE A 17 40.84 -0.88 -3.41
CA ILE A 17 39.77 -1.90 -3.42
C ILE A 17 38.70 -1.66 -2.32
N ILE A 18 38.98 -0.86 -1.29
CA ILE A 18 38.07 -0.70 -0.13
C ILE A 18 36.94 0.31 -0.38
N PHE A 19 37.01 1.16 -1.41
CA PHE A 19 35.98 2.18 -1.65
C PHE A 19 34.76 1.73 -2.49
N ILE A 20 34.85 0.60 -3.20
CA ILE A 20 33.78 0.17 -4.12
C ILE A 20 32.69 -0.65 -3.42
N VAL A 21 32.99 -1.33 -2.31
CA VAL A 21 32.03 -2.17 -1.59
C VAL A 21 31.01 -1.36 -0.79
N SER A 22 31.35 -0.11 -0.39
CA SER A 22 30.46 0.72 0.43
C SER A 22 29.36 1.43 -0.36
N TYR A 23 29.42 1.50 -1.69
CA TYR A 23 28.41 2.18 -2.50
C TYR A 23 27.24 1.28 -2.93
N CYS A 24 27.39 -0.06 -2.88
CA CYS A 24 26.31 -0.98 -3.28
C CYS A 24 25.17 -1.10 -2.25
N LEU A 25 25.40 -0.77 -0.98
CA LEU A 25 24.40 -0.96 0.08
C LEU A 25 23.39 0.20 0.21
N ILE A 26 23.66 1.36 -0.39
CA ILE A 26 22.80 2.55 -0.24
C ILE A 26 21.68 2.59 -1.29
N VAL A 27 21.78 1.80 -2.37
CA VAL A 27 20.79 1.81 -3.48
C VAL A 27 19.57 0.92 -3.19
N TRP A 28 19.66 -0.01 -2.24
CA TRP A 28 18.59 -0.97 -1.96
C TRP A 28 17.47 -0.40 -1.07
N THR A 29 17.71 0.70 -0.35
CA THR A 29 16.71 1.26 0.57
C THR A 29 15.67 2.15 -0.11
N SER A 30 15.93 2.61 -1.35
CA SER A 30 15.05 3.55 -2.06
C SER A 30 13.89 2.89 -2.82
N TYR A 31 14.01 1.60 -3.17
CA TYR A 31 12.92 0.84 -3.81
C TYR A 31 11.88 0.30 -2.81
N ALA A 32 12.22 0.26 -1.52
CA ALA A 32 11.39 -0.37 -0.51
C ALA A 32 10.13 0.43 -0.12
N ASN A 33 9.94 1.65 -0.66
CA ASN A 33 8.89 2.54 -0.17
C ASN A 33 8.17 3.38 -1.24
N SER A 34 7.95 2.81 -2.43
CA SER A 34 7.21 3.48 -3.51
C SER A 34 5.71 3.63 -3.23
N ALA A 35 5.14 2.80 -2.35
CA ALA A 35 3.75 2.93 -1.94
C ALA A 35 3.50 4.26 -1.20
N LYS A 36 2.41 4.94 -1.51
CA LYS A 36 1.95 6.11 -0.75
C LYS A 36 0.91 5.70 0.29
N ASP A 37 0.69 6.54 1.29
CA ASP A 37 -0.53 6.48 2.11
C ASP A 37 -1.75 6.60 1.18
N LYS A 38 -2.84 5.92 1.53
CA LYS A 38 -4.07 5.91 0.75
C LYS A 38 -5.22 6.59 1.48
N GLU A 39 -5.96 7.38 0.74
CA GLU A 39 -7.21 7.97 1.17
C GLU A 39 -8.32 7.48 0.26
N LEU A 40 -9.36 6.96 0.88
CA LEU A 40 -10.52 6.37 0.25
C LEU A 40 -11.74 7.22 0.59
N ILE A 41 -12.57 7.49 -0.41
CA ILE A 41 -13.83 8.20 -0.27
C ILE A 41 -14.94 7.17 -0.38
N ILE A 42 -15.69 7.01 0.70
CA ILE A 42 -16.95 6.28 0.71
C ILE A 42 -17.98 7.21 0.08
N VAL A 43 -18.37 6.91 -1.15
CA VAL A 43 -19.40 7.65 -1.88
C VAL A 43 -20.75 7.21 -1.33
N VAL A 44 -21.45 8.15 -0.71
CA VAL A 44 -22.75 7.93 -0.08
C VAL A 44 -23.85 8.53 -0.95
N ASP A 45 -24.89 7.75 -1.23
CA ASP A 45 -26.10 8.25 -1.86
C ASP A 45 -26.89 9.14 -0.88
N PRO A 46 -27.22 10.40 -1.23
CA PRO A 46 -27.78 11.36 -0.29
C PRO A 46 -29.23 11.07 0.11
N VAL A 47 -29.94 10.16 -0.58
CA VAL A 47 -31.33 9.82 -0.29
C VAL A 47 -31.41 8.61 0.64
N SER A 48 -30.67 7.55 0.31
CA SER A 48 -30.65 6.29 1.04
C SER A 48 -29.63 6.26 2.18
N HIS A 49 -28.69 7.21 2.22
CA HIS A 49 -27.54 7.23 3.13
C HIS A 49 -26.65 5.98 3.03
N CYS A 50 -26.77 5.22 1.94
CA CYS A 50 -25.99 4.01 1.73
C CYS A 50 -24.71 4.30 0.94
N ALA A 51 -23.65 3.57 1.27
CA ALA A 51 -22.45 3.54 0.45
C ALA A 51 -22.78 2.88 -0.90
N VAL A 52 -22.43 3.57 -1.99
CA VAL A 52 -22.58 3.07 -3.36
C VAL A 52 -21.25 2.84 -4.05
N ASN A 53 -20.16 3.41 -3.49
CA ASN A 53 -18.81 3.18 -3.96
C ASN A 53 -17.75 3.46 -2.88
N VAL A 54 -16.57 2.85 -3.00
CA VAL A 54 -15.36 3.25 -2.29
C VAL A 54 -14.24 3.45 -3.30
N VAL A 55 -13.80 4.70 -3.47
CA VAL A 55 -12.80 5.06 -4.48
C VAL A 55 -11.57 5.72 -3.85
N PRO A 56 -10.36 5.52 -4.40
CA PRO A 56 -9.20 6.31 -4.03
C PRO A 56 -9.43 7.80 -4.32
N SER A 57 -9.09 8.68 -3.38
CA SER A 57 -9.26 10.13 -3.56
C SER A 57 -8.39 10.71 -4.69
N ASP A 58 -7.28 10.05 -5.00
CA ASP A 58 -6.33 10.43 -6.05
C ASP A 58 -6.67 9.78 -7.41
N ASN A 59 -7.69 8.91 -7.48
CA ASN A 59 -8.01 8.06 -8.64
C ASN A 59 -6.81 7.22 -9.14
N GLU A 60 -5.78 7.01 -8.31
CA GLU A 60 -4.59 6.22 -8.68
C GLU A 60 -4.70 4.78 -8.16
N SER A 61 -4.77 3.81 -9.08
CA SER A 61 -4.55 2.40 -8.75
C SER A 61 -3.05 2.13 -8.59
N ASN A 62 -2.57 2.06 -7.35
CA ASN A 62 -1.16 1.78 -7.07
C ASN A 62 -0.77 0.32 -7.34
N CYS A 63 -1.71 -0.54 -7.71
CA CYS A 63 -1.46 -1.97 -7.85
C CYS A 63 -0.39 -2.30 -8.90
N ALA A 64 -0.31 -1.54 -9.99
CA ALA A 64 0.68 -1.75 -11.04
C ALA A 64 2.13 -1.48 -10.57
N ILE A 65 2.31 -0.66 -9.54
CA ILE A 65 3.64 -0.35 -8.97
C ILE A 65 4.04 -1.42 -7.94
N LEU A 66 3.06 -1.97 -7.23
CA LEU A 66 3.29 -2.91 -6.13
C LEU A 66 3.37 -4.37 -6.58
N TYR A 67 2.80 -4.69 -7.74
CA TYR A 67 2.73 -6.05 -8.26
C TYR A 67 3.34 -6.13 -9.66
N PRO A 68 4.05 -7.22 -9.99
CA PRO A 68 4.55 -7.46 -11.33
C PRO A 68 3.45 -7.43 -12.39
N VAL A 69 3.84 -7.16 -13.64
CA VAL A 69 2.93 -7.19 -14.80
C VAL A 69 2.18 -8.52 -14.85
N GLY A 70 0.85 -8.45 -15.00
CA GLY A 70 -0.02 -9.64 -15.04
C GLY A 70 -0.32 -10.28 -13.68
N LYS A 71 0.20 -9.73 -12.57
CA LYS A 71 -0.03 -10.22 -11.19
C LYS A 71 -0.80 -9.24 -10.31
N ASN A 72 -1.44 -8.22 -10.91
CA ASN A 72 -2.29 -7.28 -10.18
C ASN A 72 -3.52 -8.02 -9.59
N PRO A 73 -3.66 -8.11 -8.25
CA PRO A 73 -4.78 -8.81 -7.61
C PRO A 73 -6.13 -8.08 -7.75
N CYS A 74 -6.10 -6.79 -8.11
CA CYS A 74 -7.27 -5.93 -8.32
C CYS A 74 -7.61 -5.73 -9.82
N LYS A 75 -7.05 -6.51 -10.74
CA LYS A 75 -7.15 -6.25 -12.20
C LYS A 75 -8.58 -6.08 -12.73
N ASN A 76 -9.55 -6.77 -12.13
CA ASN A 76 -10.95 -6.75 -12.54
C ASN A 76 -11.89 -6.28 -11.41
N ASP A 77 -11.34 -5.59 -10.42
CA ASP A 77 -12.06 -5.18 -9.23
C ASP A 77 -11.75 -3.70 -8.97
N ALA A 78 -12.70 -2.85 -9.36
CA ALA A 78 -12.56 -1.40 -9.25
C ALA A 78 -12.58 -0.91 -7.79
N GLU A 79 -13.06 -1.75 -6.88
CA GLU A 79 -13.23 -1.46 -5.45
C GLU A 79 -12.06 -2.02 -4.62
N CYS A 80 -11.08 -2.61 -5.31
CA CYS A 80 -9.90 -3.19 -4.72
C CYS A 80 -8.74 -2.20 -4.68
N VAL A 81 -8.15 -2.05 -3.49
CA VAL A 81 -7.07 -1.11 -3.22
C VAL A 81 -5.79 -1.86 -2.83
N CYS A 82 -4.70 -1.61 -3.55
CA CYS A 82 -3.38 -2.14 -3.19
C CYS A 82 -2.61 -1.19 -2.27
N SER A 83 -1.94 -1.75 -1.27
CA SER A 83 -1.04 -1.02 -0.36
C SER A 83 0.13 -1.88 0.14
N GLN A 84 0.94 -1.33 1.04
CA GLN A 84 2.10 -2.00 1.66
C GLN A 84 2.13 -1.79 3.17
N LYS A 85 2.87 -2.65 3.87
CA LYS A 85 3.13 -2.48 5.31
C LYS A 85 3.64 -1.08 5.65
N GLU A 86 3.31 -0.64 6.86
CA GLU A 86 3.70 0.65 7.45
C GLU A 86 3.10 1.90 6.77
N LYS A 87 2.28 1.73 5.73
CA LYS A 87 1.43 2.80 5.18
C LYS A 87 0.14 2.97 5.95
N TYR A 88 -0.51 4.11 5.73
CA TYR A 88 -1.83 4.37 6.24
C TYR A 88 -2.89 4.19 5.16
N ILE A 89 -4.03 3.63 5.54
CA ILE A 89 -5.28 3.79 4.80
C ILE A 89 -6.17 4.69 5.62
N SER A 90 -6.86 5.59 4.95
CA SER A 90 -7.82 6.48 5.55
C SER A 90 -9.11 6.52 4.77
N TRP A 91 -10.21 6.73 5.47
CA TRP A 91 -11.56 6.78 4.92
C TRP A 91 -12.27 8.02 5.38
N ARG A 92 -13.12 8.55 4.52
CA ARG A 92 -14.13 9.55 4.84
C ARG A 92 -15.35 9.34 3.95
N THR A 93 -16.51 9.79 4.39
CA THR A 93 -17.74 9.80 3.60
C THR A 93 -17.81 11.05 2.72
N SER A 94 -18.42 10.95 1.54
CA SER A 94 -18.61 12.08 0.61
C SER A 94 -19.57 13.15 1.15
N ASN A 95 -20.49 12.76 2.03
CA ASN A 95 -21.53 13.62 2.60
C ASN A 95 -21.33 13.89 4.11
N ALA A 96 -20.16 13.53 4.66
CA ALA A 96 -19.80 13.66 6.07
C ALA A 96 -20.63 12.78 7.04
N ASP A 97 -21.39 11.80 6.57
CA ASP A 97 -22.08 10.86 7.45
C ASP A 97 -21.10 10.04 8.31
N GLU A 98 -21.58 9.66 9.50
CA GLU A 98 -20.91 8.72 10.38
C GLU A 98 -20.82 7.33 9.72
N PHE A 99 -19.70 6.63 9.91
CA PHE A 99 -19.54 5.27 9.39
C PHE A 99 -18.68 4.40 10.30
N ASN A 100 -18.82 3.09 10.15
CA ASN A 100 -17.91 2.10 10.71
C ASN A 100 -17.46 1.09 9.64
N ILE A 101 -16.32 0.47 9.91
CA ILE A 101 -15.70 -0.56 9.07
C ILE A 101 -15.67 -1.87 9.85
N HIS A 102 -16.15 -2.95 9.24
CA HIS A 102 -16.07 -4.28 9.82
C HIS A 102 -15.26 -5.21 8.92
N PHE A 103 -14.21 -5.82 9.45
CA PHE A 103 -13.45 -6.84 8.74
C PHE A 103 -13.95 -8.22 9.12
N THR A 104 -14.38 -9.01 8.14
CA THR A 104 -15.03 -10.32 8.35
C THR A 104 -14.03 -11.43 8.65
N ASP A 105 -12.83 -11.38 8.08
CA ASP A 105 -11.76 -12.38 8.28
C ASP A 105 -10.41 -11.72 8.59
N GLY A 106 -10.29 -11.19 9.81
CA GLY A 106 -9.08 -10.52 10.27
C GLY A 106 -8.84 -9.18 9.58
N SER A 107 -7.83 -8.42 10.04
CA SER A 107 -7.57 -7.09 9.47
C SER A 107 -6.08 -6.84 9.21
N PRO A 108 -5.75 -5.95 8.25
CA PRO A 108 -4.38 -5.55 8.01
C PRO A 108 -3.82 -4.65 9.12
N PHE A 109 -4.65 -4.22 10.08
CA PHE A 109 -4.33 -3.17 11.04
C PHE A 109 -4.15 -3.72 12.46
N LYS A 110 -3.24 -3.11 13.23
CA LYS A 110 -3.12 -3.34 14.67
C LYS A 110 -3.66 -2.13 15.41
N ARG A 111 -4.68 -2.32 16.25
CA ARG A 111 -5.31 -1.26 17.09
C ARG A 111 -5.83 -0.07 16.27
N CYS A 112 -6.78 -0.31 15.35
CA CYS A 112 -7.55 0.77 14.73
C CYS A 112 -8.94 0.91 15.38
N GLN A 113 -9.51 2.11 15.34
CA GLN A 113 -10.81 2.41 15.95
C GLN A 113 -12.00 1.95 15.11
N TYR A 114 -11.81 1.75 13.80
CA TYR A 114 -12.82 1.24 12.85
C TYR A 114 -14.15 2.02 12.80
N ARG A 115 -14.19 3.24 13.33
CA ARG A 115 -15.35 4.13 13.31
C ARG A 115 -14.87 5.57 13.16
N ALA A 116 -15.66 6.38 12.48
CA ALA A 116 -15.47 7.82 12.42
C ALA A 116 -16.82 8.50 12.65
N GLU A 117 -16.83 9.52 13.50
CA GLU A 117 -18.01 10.34 13.74
C GLU A 117 -18.26 11.27 12.54
N ARG A 118 -19.37 12.01 12.60
CA ARG A 118 -19.79 12.89 11.50
C ARG A 118 -18.69 13.88 11.10
N GLY A 119 -18.30 13.85 9.82
CA GLY A 119 -17.28 14.72 9.24
C GLY A 119 -15.84 14.35 9.60
N GLU A 120 -15.64 13.28 10.37
CA GLU A 120 -14.30 12.81 10.72
C GLU A 120 -13.69 11.91 9.65
N LYS A 121 -12.37 11.76 9.73
CA LYS A 121 -11.58 10.87 8.89
C LYS A 121 -11.03 9.73 9.74
N LEU A 122 -11.37 8.49 9.39
CA LEU A 122 -10.74 7.30 9.97
C LEU A 122 -9.36 7.12 9.35
N ARG A 123 -8.32 6.84 10.14
CA ARG A 123 -6.97 6.55 9.64
C ARG A 123 -6.35 5.38 10.39
N CYS A 124 -5.99 4.32 9.67
CA CYS A 124 -5.40 3.09 10.22
C CYS A 124 -4.01 2.82 9.62
N LYS A 125 -3.04 2.40 10.45
CA LYS A 125 -1.70 1.99 9.98
C LYS A 125 -1.63 0.50 9.67
N ILE A 126 -1.24 0.14 8.46
CA ILE A 126 -1.09 -1.23 7.98
C ILE A 126 0.08 -1.92 8.69
N LYS A 127 -0.15 -3.14 9.17
CA LYS A 127 0.81 -3.98 9.89
C LYS A 127 0.93 -5.39 9.31
N ASN A 128 -0.14 -5.94 8.77
CA ASN A 128 -0.19 -7.30 8.26
C ASN A 128 -0.34 -7.29 6.74
N LYS A 129 0.35 -8.22 6.07
CA LYS A 129 0.18 -8.50 4.63
C LYS A 129 -1.03 -9.41 4.43
N GLY A 130 -1.58 -9.44 3.23
CA GLY A 130 -2.68 -10.34 2.90
C GLY A 130 -3.76 -9.66 2.10
N ASP A 131 -4.90 -10.32 2.07
CA ASP A 131 -6.07 -9.95 1.30
C ASP A 131 -7.27 -9.85 2.24
N TYR A 132 -7.88 -8.67 2.30
CA TYR A 132 -8.81 -8.31 3.35
C TYR A 132 -10.07 -7.70 2.75
N TYR A 133 -11.18 -8.42 2.89
CA TYR A 133 -12.52 -7.88 2.64
C TYR A 133 -13.02 -7.17 3.89
N TYR A 134 -13.77 -6.10 3.67
CA TYR A 134 -14.38 -5.36 4.76
C TYR A 134 -15.71 -4.77 4.31
N GLU A 135 -16.58 -4.61 5.29
CA GLU A 135 -17.90 -4.03 5.18
C GLU A 135 -17.84 -2.57 5.61
N VAL A 136 -18.49 -1.70 4.85
CA VAL A 136 -18.70 -0.29 5.19
C VAL A 136 -20.15 -0.09 5.58
N ASN A 137 -20.37 0.26 6.84
CA ASN A 137 -21.68 0.56 7.39
C ASN A 137 -21.80 2.07 7.60
N VAL A 138 -22.62 2.73 6.79
CA VAL A 138 -22.92 4.16 6.92
C VAL A 138 -24.18 4.34 7.75
N LYS A 139 -24.15 5.26 8.71
CA LYS A 139 -25.29 5.53 9.58
C LYS A 139 -26.46 6.08 8.77
N GLY A 140 -27.63 5.45 8.93
CA GLY A 140 -28.84 5.82 8.20
C GLY A 140 -29.10 4.97 6.97
N CYS A 141 -28.13 4.15 6.54
CA CYS A 141 -28.36 3.16 5.50
C CYS A 141 -29.27 2.04 6.01
N ALA A 142 -30.35 1.76 5.29
CA ALA A 142 -31.31 0.70 5.61
C ALA A 142 -30.95 -0.67 5.01
N THR A 143 -29.96 -0.73 4.12
CA THR A 143 -29.56 -1.94 3.40
C THR A 143 -28.23 -2.50 3.88
N ASN A 144 -27.85 -3.66 3.32
CA ASN A 144 -26.59 -4.34 3.61
C ASN A 144 -25.37 -3.43 3.45
N PRO A 145 -24.28 -3.73 4.18
CA PRO A 145 -23.01 -3.04 4.01
C PRO A 145 -22.49 -3.15 2.58
N TYR A 146 -21.63 -2.19 2.23
CA TYR A 146 -20.87 -2.20 0.98
C TYR A 146 -19.52 -2.87 1.22
N ASP A 147 -19.06 -3.75 0.32
CA ASP A 147 -18.03 -4.77 0.61
C ASP A 147 -16.71 -4.65 -0.21
N PRO A 148 -15.95 -3.56 -0.07
CA PRO A 148 -14.68 -3.36 -0.75
C PRO A 148 -13.54 -4.28 -0.24
N ARG A 149 -12.40 -4.24 -0.94
CA ARG A 149 -11.26 -5.11 -0.71
C ARG A 149 -9.93 -4.35 -0.62
N ILE A 150 -9.05 -4.77 0.29
CA ILE A 150 -7.69 -4.24 0.43
C ILE A 150 -6.69 -5.38 0.30
N VAL A 151 -5.71 -5.21 -0.60
CA VAL A 151 -4.60 -6.16 -0.77
C VAL A 151 -3.29 -5.52 -0.36
N VAL A 152 -2.61 -6.12 0.62
CA VAL A 152 -1.38 -5.60 1.22
C VAL A 152 -0.19 -6.50 0.89
N GLN A 153 0.85 -5.89 0.34
CA GLN A 153 2.14 -6.53 0.10
C GLN A 153 3.22 -6.23 1.15
#